data_AF-A0A967Y1T6-F1
#
_entry.id   AF-A0A967Y1T6-F1
#
_cell.length_a   1.000
_cell.length_b   1.000
_cell.length_c   1.000
_cell.angle_alpha   90.00
_cell.angle_beta   90.00
_cell.angle_gamma   90.00
#
_symmetry.space_group_name_H-M   'P 1'
#
loop_
_entity.id
_entity.type
_entity.pdbx_description
1 polymer ?
#
loop_
_entity_poly.entity_id
_entity_poly.type
_entity_poly.pdbx_seq_one_letter_code
_entity_poly.pdbx_strand_id
1 'polypeptide(L)'
;AASVPNLVGGSADLTPSNNTYLDGSPEFQASSPEGRNLRFGVREHAMGAAVNGMALHGGLRPYGGTFLVFSDYMRPAIRLAALMGAPSIFVFTHDSIFLG
;
A
#
# COMPACT_ATOMS: atom_id res chain seq x y z
N ALA A 1 -10.60 3.54 9.72
CA ALA A 1 -9.26 3.23 10.29
C ALA A 1 -9.29 2.97 11.79
N ALA A 2 -10.03 3.76 12.58
CA ALA A 2 -10.06 3.68 14.05
C ALA A 2 -10.35 2.27 14.61
N SER A 3 -11.28 1.52 14.01
CA SER A 3 -11.65 0.17 14.48
C SER A 3 -10.63 -0.93 14.14
N VAL A 4 -9.63 -0.64 13.31
CA VAL A 4 -8.58 -1.59 12.91
C VAL A 4 -7.22 -0.93 13.19
N PRO A 5 -6.73 -0.98 14.45
CA PRO A 5 -5.56 -0.21 14.88
C PRO A 5 -4.27 -0.62 14.16
N ASN A 6 -4.19 -1.85 13.66
CA ASN A 6 -3.02 -2.38 12.96
C ASN A 6 -3.08 -2.23 11.42
N LEU A 7 -4.09 -1.54 10.87
CA LEU A 7 -4.13 -1.19 9.45
C LEU A 7 -3.07 -0.11 9.15
N VAL A 8 -2.12 -0.39 8.28
CA VAL A 8 -1.00 0.50 7.96
C VAL A 8 -0.78 0.48 6.46
N GLY A 9 -0.41 1.59 5.84
CA GLY A 9 -0.17 1.58 4.41
C GLY A 9 -0.11 2.95 3.79
N GLY A 10 -0.19 3.00 2.47
CA GLY A 10 -0.14 4.25 1.73
C GLY A 10 -0.15 3.99 0.23
N SER A 11 0.46 4.90 -0.53
CA SER A 11 0.50 4.82 -1.99
C SER A 11 1.89 5.10 -2.56
N ALA A 12 2.05 4.73 -3.83
CA ALA A 12 3.20 5.10 -4.65
C ALA A 12 3.08 6.54 -5.17
N ASP A 13 3.15 7.53 -4.28
CA ASP A 13 3.04 8.98 -4.56
C ASP A 13 1.69 9.43 -5.15
N LEU A 14 0.65 8.61 -4.98
CA LEU A 14 -0.68 8.83 -5.54
C LEU A 14 -1.76 8.94 -4.46
N THR A 15 -1.39 9.26 -3.22
CA THR A 15 -2.28 9.22 -2.06
C THR A 15 -3.57 10.01 -2.25
N PRO A 16 -3.54 11.28 -2.72
CA PRO A 16 -4.78 12.01 -2.97
C PRO A 16 -5.60 11.39 -4.12
N SER A 17 -4.96 10.83 -5.14
CA SER A 17 -5.65 10.23 -6.29
C SER A 17 -6.21 8.83 -6.00
N ASN A 18 -5.57 8.05 -5.12
CA ASN A 18 -6.05 6.74 -4.72
C ASN A 18 -7.01 6.79 -3.51
N ASN A 19 -7.16 7.95 -2.86
CA ASN A 19 -7.91 8.11 -1.60
C ASN A 19 -7.47 7.14 -0.50
N THR A 20 -6.15 7.02 -0.31
CA THR A 20 -5.53 6.03 0.58
C THR A 20 -4.96 6.61 1.87
N TYR A 21 -5.25 7.88 2.19
CA TYR A 21 -4.77 8.49 3.44
C TYR A 21 -5.64 8.06 4.62
N LEU A 22 -5.01 7.70 5.75
CA LEU A 22 -5.71 7.44 7.00
C LEU A 22 -5.80 8.73 7.80
N ASP A 23 -6.96 9.40 7.73
CA ASP A 23 -7.22 10.60 8.52
C ASP A 23 -7.01 10.35 10.02
N GLY A 24 -6.42 11.34 10.69
CA GLY A 24 -6.09 11.26 12.12
C GLY A 24 -4.93 10.35 12.48
N SER A 25 -4.22 9.78 11.48
CA SER A 25 -2.97 9.03 11.72
C SER A 25 -1.76 9.80 11.17
N PRO A 26 -0.64 9.87 11.90
CA PRO A 26 0.57 10.55 11.41
C PRO A 26 1.24 9.76 10.29
N GLU A 27 2.14 10.44 9.59
CA GLU A 27 3.02 9.82 8.59
C GLU A 27 4.11 8.98 9.25
N PHE A 28 4.42 7.86 8.63
CA PHE A 28 5.58 7.06 9.00
C PHE A 28 6.84 7.76 8.50
N GLN A 29 7.68 8.21 9.43
CA GLN A 29 8.98 8.83 9.15
C GLN A 29 10.00 8.35 10.18
N ALA A 30 11.29 8.60 9.94
CA ALA A 30 12.35 8.24 10.89
C ALA A 30 12.13 8.85 12.29
N SER A 31 11.54 10.05 12.35
CA SER A 31 11.20 10.75 13.60
C SER A 31 9.83 10.39 14.17
N SER A 32 9.00 9.67 13.41
CA SER A 32 7.63 9.28 13.79
C SER A 32 7.31 7.85 13.30
N PRO A 33 8.03 6.83 13.83
CA PRO A 33 7.90 5.44 13.38
C PRO A 33 6.54 4.81 13.73
N GLU A 34 5.76 5.43 14.62
CA GLU A 34 4.38 5.05 14.96
C GLU A 34 3.36 5.47 13.89
N GLY A 35 3.77 6.27 12.91
CA GLY A 35 2.93 6.69 11.79
C GLY A 35 2.39 5.52 10.99
N ARG A 36 1.13 5.66 10.53
CA ARG A 36 0.41 4.61 9.79
C ARG A 36 0.27 4.91 8.31
N ASN A 37 0.60 6.15 7.90
CA ASN A 37 0.58 6.61 6.52
C ASN A 37 2.00 6.53 5.93
N LEU A 38 2.25 5.57 5.04
CA LEU A 38 3.54 5.38 4.37
C LEU A 38 3.58 6.16 3.05
N ARG A 39 4.68 6.89 2.82
CA ARG A 39 4.97 7.58 1.55
C ARG A 39 5.99 6.77 0.76
N PHE A 40 5.52 5.86 -0.11
CA PHE A 40 6.42 4.98 -0.85
C PHE A 40 7.21 5.72 -1.97
N GLY A 41 6.72 6.89 -2.42
CA GLY A 41 7.19 7.56 -3.63
C GLY A 41 6.77 6.78 -4.89
N VAL A 42 7.22 7.20 -6.08
CA VAL A 42 6.93 6.51 -7.35
C VAL A 42 7.75 5.21 -7.45
N ARG A 43 7.35 4.18 -6.70
CA ARG A 43 8.10 2.94 -6.47
C ARG A 43 7.19 1.73 -6.28
N GLU A 44 6.33 1.43 -7.25
CA GLU A 44 5.29 0.40 -7.16
C GLU A 44 5.85 -0.97 -6.83
N HIS A 45 6.93 -1.40 -7.50
CA HIS A 45 7.53 -2.71 -7.26
C HIS A 45 8.06 -2.84 -5.83
N ALA A 46 8.79 -1.82 -5.37
CA ALA A 46 9.34 -1.79 -4.01
C ALA A 46 8.22 -1.72 -2.96
N MET A 47 7.17 -0.92 -3.21
CA MET A 47 5.96 -0.87 -2.39
C MET A 47 5.33 -2.26 -2.28
N GLY A 48 5.13 -2.98 -3.39
CA GLY A 48 4.56 -4.33 -3.39
C GLY A 48 5.36 -5.32 -2.55
N ALA A 49 6.68 -5.32 -2.73
CA ALA A 49 7.57 -6.17 -1.95
C ALA A 49 7.54 -5.81 -0.45
N ALA A 50 7.53 -4.51 -0.11
CA ALA A 50 7.45 -4.04 1.26
C ALA A 50 6.12 -4.41 1.93
N VAL A 51 4.99 -4.26 1.22
CA VAL A 51 3.66 -4.68 1.71
C VAL A 51 3.63 -6.17 2.01
N ASN A 52 4.19 -7.01 1.13
CA ASN A 52 4.34 -8.44 1.40
C ASN A 52 5.21 -8.73 2.62
N GLY A 53 6.35 -8.05 2.74
CA GLY A 53 7.24 -8.18 3.90
C GLY A 53 6.56 -7.82 5.21
N MET A 54 5.79 -6.72 5.24
CA MET A 54 4.99 -6.32 6.41
C MET A 54 3.90 -7.35 6.74
N ALA A 55 3.27 -7.94 5.73
CA ALA A 55 2.23 -8.95 5.94
C ALA A 55 2.81 -10.24 6.53
N LEU A 56 3.99 -10.65 6.05
CA LEU A 56 4.70 -11.84 6.53
C LEU A 56 5.34 -11.66 7.90
N HIS A 57 5.84 -10.47 8.21
CA HIS A 57 6.34 -10.14 9.55
C HIS A 57 5.24 -10.34 10.61
N GLY A 58 3.98 -10.07 10.25
CA GLY A 58 2.84 -10.24 11.13
C GLY A 58 2.61 -9.05 12.07
N GLY A 59 1.45 -9.06 12.73
CA GLY A 59 0.98 -7.98 13.61
C GLY A 59 0.25 -6.85 12.88
N LEU A 60 0.59 -6.58 11.60
CA LEU A 60 0.00 -5.53 10.79
C LEU A 60 -0.98 -6.06 9.72
N ARG A 61 -1.87 -5.18 9.25
CA ARG A 61 -2.66 -5.37 8.03
C ARG A 61 -2.21 -4.33 7.00
N PRO A 62 -1.21 -4.64 6.17
CA PRO A 62 -0.63 -3.65 5.28
C PRO A 62 -1.43 -3.46 3.99
N TYR A 63 -1.44 -2.24 3.45
CA TYR A 63 -1.94 -1.95 2.12
C TYR A 63 -1.02 -1.05 1.29
N GLY A 64 -1.07 -1.18 -0.03
CA GLY A 64 -0.37 -0.31 -0.99
C GLY A 64 -1.28 0.12 -2.14
N GLY A 65 -1.25 1.40 -2.49
CA GLY A 65 -2.08 2.01 -3.52
C GLY A 65 -1.31 2.53 -4.73
N THR A 66 -1.87 2.33 -5.93
CA THR A 66 -1.46 2.98 -7.19
C THR A 66 -2.61 2.91 -8.20
N PHE A 67 -2.44 3.44 -9.41
CA PHE A 67 -3.40 3.23 -10.49
C PHE A 67 -3.33 1.81 -11.04
N LEU A 68 -4.46 1.26 -11.48
CA LEU A 68 -4.55 -0.12 -11.96
C LEU A 68 -3.59 -0.38 -13.12
N VAL A 69 -3.43 0.58 -14.03
CA VAL A 69 -2.49 0.46 -15.16
C VAL A 69 -1.04 0.26 -14.72
N PHE A 70 -0.64 0.79 -13.56
CA PHE A 70 0.71 0.63 -12.99
C PHE A 70 0.86 -0.62 -12.14
N SER A 71 -0.20 -1.43 -11.96
CA SER A 71 -0.07 -2.76 -11.33
C SER A 71 0.96 -3.65 -12.06
N ASP A 72 1.19 -3.42 -13.35
CA ASP A 72 2.21 -4.08 -14.16
C ASP A 72 3.63 -3.90 -13.60
N TYR A 73 3.97 -2.73 -13.05
CA TYR A 73 5.28 -2.47 -12.45
C TYR A 73 5.55 -3.36 -11.23
N MET A 74 4.50 -3.77 -10.52
CA MET A 74 4.58 -4.57 -9.31
C MET A 74 4.00 -5.98 -9.47
N ARG A 75 3.67 -6.41 -10.70
CA ARG A 75 3.10 -7.74 -11.00
C ARG A 75 3.89 -8.89 -10.38
N PRO A 76 5.25 -8.91 -10.36
CA PRO A 76 6.00 -9.95 -9.67
C PRO A 76 5.75 -9.99 -8.16
N ALA A 77 5.61 -8.83 -7.51
CA ALA A 77 5.32 -8.75 -6.09
C ALA A 77 3.90 -9.24 -5.77
N ILE A 78 2.91 -8.92 -6.62
CA ILE A 78 1.54 -9.46 -6.50
C ILE A 78 1.56 -10.99 -6.62
N ARG A 79 2.29 -11.53 -7.60
CA ARG A 79 2.46 -12.97 -7.78
C ARG A 79 3.06 -13.64 -6.53
N LEU A 80 4.07 -13.03 -5.93
CA LEU A 80 4.67 -13.55 -4.70
C LEU A 80 3.70 -13.50 -3.52
N ALA A 81 2.88 -12.44 -3.39
CA ALA A 81 1.87 -12.35 -2.35
C ALA A 81 0.94 -13.58 -2.38
N ALA A 82 0.44 -13.92 -3.58
CA ALA A 82 -0.42 -15.08 -3.79
C ALA A 82 0.30 -16.41 -3.48
N LEU A 83 1.53 -16.58 -3.95
CA LEU A 83 2.30 -17.82 -3.75
C LEU A 83 2.65 -18.06 -2.28
N MET A 84 2.95 -16.99 -1.53
CA MET A 84 3.31 -17.07 -0.12
C MET A 84 2.08 -17.13 0.81
N GLY A 85 0.87 -16.95 0.29
CA GLY A 85 -0.33 -16.79 1.11
C GLY A 85 -0.30 -15.52 1.97
N ALA A 86 0.44 -14.49 1.55
CA ALA A 86 0.54 -13.23 2.28
C ALA A 86 -0.76 -12.43 2.13
N PRO A 87 -1.44 -12.03 3.23
CA PRO A 87 -2.70 -11.29 3.18
C PRO A 87 -2.50 -9.80 2.87
N SER A 88 -1.65 -9.50 1.88
CA SER A 88 -1.37 -8.15 1.36
C SER A 88 -2.59 -7.55 0.68
N ILE A 89 -2.89 -6.27 0.95
CA ILE A 89 -4.00 -5.56 0.32
C ILE A 89 -3.45 -4.58 -0.71
N PHE A 90 -3.88 -4.70 -1.96
CA PHE A 90 -3.52 -3.76 -3.02
C PHE A 90 -4.75 -2.95 -3.46
N VAL A 91 -4.64 -1.61 -3.37
CA VAL A 91 -5.71 -0.67 -3.72
C VAL A 91 -5.41 -0.10 -5.10
N PHE A 92 -6.05 -0.66 -6.13
CA PHE A 92 -5.92 -0.17 -7.50
C PHE A 92 -7.11 0.73 -7.84
N THR A 93 -6.84 2.00 -8.15
CA THR A 93 -7.87 2.95 -8.62
C THR A 93 -7.67 3.27 -10.10
N HIS A 94 -8.55 4.08 -10.71
CA HIS A 94 -8.49 4.43 -12.13
C HIS A 94 -8.46 3.15 -12.99
N ASP A 95 -9.50 2.34 -12.85
CA ASP A 95 -9.56 0.95 -13.28
C ASP A 95 -9.89 0.76 -14.77
N SER A 96 -10.20 1.84 -15.47
CA SER A 96 -10.84 1.78 -16.78
C SER A 96 -10.56 3.03 -17.59
N ILE A 97 -11.08 3.05 -18.82
CA ILE A 97 -11.07 4.21 -19.71
C ILE A 97 -11.76 5.45 -19.10
N PHE A 98 -12.55 5.31 -18.03
CA PHE A 98 -13.22 6.45 -17.38
C PHE A 98 -12.30 7.38 -16.60
N LEU A 99 -10.99 7.11 -16.55
CA LEU A 99 -10.02 8.05 -15.96
C LEU A 99 -9.93 9.37 -16.74
N GLY A 100 -10.37 9.37 -18.01
CA GLY A 100 -10.36 10.52 -18.92
C GLY A 100 -10.99 10.19 -20.27
#